data_AF-A0A7J6P6W0-F1
#
_entry.id   AF-A0A7J6P6W0-F1
#
_cell.length_a   1.000
_cell.length_b   1.000
_cell.length_c   1.000
_cell.angle_alpha   90.00
_cell.angle_beta   90.00
_cell.angle_gamma   90.00
#
_symmetry.space_group_name_H-M   'P 1'
#
loop_
_entity.id
_entity.type
_entity.pdbx_description
1 polymer ?
#
loop_
_entity_poly.entity_id
_entity_poly.type
_entity_poly.pdbx_seq_one_letter_code
_entity_poly.pdbx_strand_id
1 'polypeptide(L)'
;MCGDVGCFMSEVEDEDHPGKTIKEAEVSVMTAVPSSRRKGIAREAVTLVEEYCRTALGVDRFIAKIRVSNKASRAMFASLGYTEVKIVEMLPVSRLPAPVFTGIWVPYGVDGKSRSGPYNYIPSKRTEVETNTIEMEREELRKKQAEDRIREEALAKEAAEIEARRSQEAERLSEVKKDEELLLEKHSRSLRHYLLENVMPTLKEGIVEACEKAPEDGVTFLAESVYLSSPN
;
A
#
# COMPACT_ATOMS: atom_id res chain seq x y z
N MET A 1 -1.74 -0.07 -14.25
CA MET A 1 -2.11 0.06 -15.68
C MET A 1 -1.65 1.43 -16.17
N CYS A 2 -0.69 1.48 -17.10
CA CYS A 2 -0.37 2.71 -17.83
C CYS A 2 -1.50 2.96 -18.84
N GLY A 3 -1.89 4.21 -19.07
CA GLY A 3 -2.98 4.54 -19.99
C GLY A 3 -2.68 4.15 -21.44
N ASP A 4 -3.59 4.50 -22.35
CA ASP A 4 -3.51 4.19 -23.77
C ASP A 4 -3.22 5.45 -24.62
N VAL A 5 -2.65 5.27 -25.82
CA VAL A 5 -2.44 6.33 -26.82
C VAL A 5 -3.17 5.95 -28.10
N GLY A 6 -4.14 6.78 -28.49
CA GLY A 6 -4.92 6.58 -29.70
C GLY A 6 -4.49 7.54 -30.80
N CYS A 7 -4.55 7.07 -32.05
CA CYS A 7 -4.34 7.88 -33.24
C CYS A 7 -5.44 7.58 -34.26
N PHE A 8 -6.20 8.60 -34.66
CA PHE A 8 -7.24 8.51 -35.68
C PHE A 8 -6.81 9.28 -36.92
N MET A 9 -6.72 8.61 -38.06
CA MET A 9 -6.31 9.23 -39.31
C MET A 9 -7.53 9.51 -40.20
N SER A 10 -7.54 10.69 -40.82
CA SER A 10 -8.57 11.14 -41.75
C SER A 10 -7.90 11.86 -42.92
N GLU A 11 -8.52 11.79 -44.10
CA GLU A 11 -8.14 12.64 -45.24
C GLU A 11 -9.05 13.87 -45.24
N VAL A 12 -8.43 15.05 -45.20
CA VAL A 12 -9.13 16.33 -45.10
C VAL A 12 -8.61 17.30 -46.16
N GLU A 13 -9.43 18.25 -46.59
CA GLU A 13 -8.94 19.35 -47.42
C GLU A 13 -8.08 20.29 -46.57
N ASP A 14 -6.95 20.72 -47.13
CA ASP A 14 -6.02 21.63 -46.48
C ASP A 14 -6.66 23.02 -46.36
N GLU A 15 -7.00 23.44 -45.15
CA GLU A 15 -7.58 24.77 -44.88
C GLU A 15 -6.70 25.91 -45.40
N ASP A 16 -5.38 25.69 -45.45
CA ASP A 16 -4.39 26.68 -45.93
C ASP A 16 -4.26 26.68 -47.47
N HIS A 17 -4.61 25.57 -48.13
CA HIS A 17 -4.48 25.38 -49.58
C HIS A 17 -5.73 24.69 -50.18
N PRO A 18 -6.78 25.46 -50.49
CA PRO A 18 -8.03 24.92 -51.04
C PRO A 18 -7.80 24.05 -52.28
N GLY A 19 -8.37 22.83 -52.27
CA GLY A 19 -8.23 21.85 -53.35
C GLY A 19 -7.07 20.85 -53.19
N LYS A 20 -6.27 20.96 -52.12
CA LYS A 20 -5.28 19.94 -51.74
C LYS A 20 -5.81 19.07 -50.62
N THR A 21 -5.80 17.75 -50.80
CA THR A 21 -6.11 16.79 -49.73
C THR A 21 -4.83 16.46 -48.95
N ILE A 22 -4.92 16.48 -47.62
CA ILE A 22 -3.84 16.09 -46.71
C ILE A 22 -4.31 14.98 -45.77
N LYS A 23 -3.37 14.16 -45.30
CA LYS A 23 -3.61 13.17 -44.25
C LYS A 23 -3.41 13.82 -42.89
N GLU A 24 -4.50 13.96 -42.14
CA GLU A 24 -4.50 14.48 -40.78
C GLU A 24 -4.67 13.35 -39.77
N ALA A 25 -3.85 13.37 -38.71
CA ALA A 25 -3.93 12.41 -37.61
C ALA A 25 -4.29 13.10 -36.29
N GLU A 26 -5.41 12.68 -35.70
CA GLU A 26 -5.81 13.07 -34.35
C GLU A 26 -5.17 12.16 -33.30
N VAL A 27 -4.29 12.74 -32.48
CA VAL A 27 -3.61 12.04 -31.39
C VAL A 27 -4.33 12.31 -30.07
N SER A 28 -4.57 11.23 -29.33
CA SER A 28 -5.22 11.26 -28.02
C SER A 28 -4.43 10.43 -27.01
N VAL A 29 -4.42 10.89 -25.76
CA VAL A 29 -3.72 10.20 -24.65
C VAL A 29 -4.70 10.01 -23.50
N MET A 30 -4.83 8.76 -23.02
CA MET A 30 -5.62 8.44 -21.85
C MET A 30 -4.81 8.50 -20.55
N THR A 31 -5.51 8.81 -19.46
CA THR A 31 -4.92 8.96 -18.13
C THR A 31 -4.39 7.64 -17.56
N ALA A 32 -3.13 7.64 -17.12
CA ALA A 32 -2.54 6.55 -16.34
C ALA A 32 -2.93 6.60 -14.86
N VAL A 33 -2.79 5.47 -14.15
CA VAL A 33 -2.87 5.40 -12.68
C VAL A 33 -1.87 6.39 -12.04
N PRO A 34 -2.18 7.00 -10.88
CA PRO A 34 -1.34 8.05 -10.28
C PRO A 34 0.14 7.67 -10.15
N SER A 35 0.45 6.43 -9.76
CA SER A 35 1.80 5.90 -9.61
C SER A 35 2.61 5.81 -10.91
N SER A 36 1.96 5.94 -12.07
CA SER A 36 2.57 5.87 -13.40
C SER A 36 2.60 7.22 -14.12
N ARG A 37 2.11 8.30 -13.48
CA ARG A 37 2.15 9.66 -14.03
C ARG A 37 3.53 10.28 -13.86
N ARG A 38 3.82 11.32 -14.65
CA ARG A 38 5.05 12.13 -14.56
C ARG A 38 6.36 11.36 -14.78
N LYS A 39 6.30 10.14 -15.32
CA LYS A 39 7.45 9.30 -15.70
C LYS A 39 7.84 9.40 -17.17
N GLY A 40 7.29 10.37 -17.92
CA GLY A 40 7.57 10.55 -19.35
C GLY A 40 6.90 9.54 -20.30
N ILE A 41 6.24 8.50 -19.80
CA ILE A 41 5.67 7.40 -20.62
C ILE A 41 4.76 7.89 -21.76
N ALA A 42 3.83 8.80 -21.45
CA ALA A 42 2.91 9.33 -22.45
C ALA A 42 3.62 10.18 -23.51
N ARG A 43 4.71 10.85 -23.14
CA ARG A 43 5.51 11.67 -24.06
C ARG A 43 6.17 10.78 -25.11
N GLU A 44 6.86 9.74 -24.66
CA GLU A 44 7.53 8.79 -25.55
C GLU A 44 6.53 8.06 -26.46
N ALA A 45 5.41 7.60 -25.90
CA ALA A 45 4.38 6.91 -26.68
C ALA A 45 3.81 7.80 -27.80
N VAL A 46 3.50 9.07 -27.51
CA VAL A 46 3.04 10.02 -28.54
C VAL A 46 4.11 10.26 -29.59
N THR A 47 5.36 10.49 -29.18
CA THR A 47 6.47 10.72 -30.12
C THR A 47 6.69 9.53 -31.06
N LEU A 48 6.63 8.30 -30.55
CA LEU A 48 6.76 7.08 -31.36
C LEU A 48 5.61 6.94 -32.36
N VAL A 49 4.38 7.16 -31.92
CA VAL A 49 3.20 7.10 -32.79
C VAL A 49 3.27 8.15 -33.88
N GLU A 50 3.65 9.39 -33.54
CA GLU A 50 3.82 10.45 -34.52
C GLU A 50 4.89 10.11 -35.57
N GLU A 51 6.04 9.60 -35.14
CA GLU A 51 7.12 9.24 -36.05
C GLU A 51 6.71 8.11 -36.98
N TYR A 52 6.03 7.09 -36.47
CA TYR A 52 5.46 6.03 -37.29
C TYR A 52 4.45 6.56 -38.29
N CYS A 53 3.53 7.44 -37.86
CA CYS A 53 2.54 8.05 -38.73
C CYS A 53 3.18 8.91 -39.83
N ARG A 54 4.25 9.66 -39.54
CA ARG A 54 4.98 10.44 -40.56
C ARG A 54 5.70 9.53 -41.56
N THR A 55 6.46 8.57 -41.05
CA THR A 55 7.40 7.79 -41.85
C THR A 55 6.73 6.65 -42.61
N ALA A 56 5.85 5.91 -41.95
CA ALA A 56 5.21 4.73 -42.52
C ALA A 56 3.87 5.04 -43.19
N LEU A 57 3.09 5.99 -42.65
CA LEU A 57 1.73 6.28 -43.14
C LEU A 57 1.63 7.56 -43.99
N GLY A 58 2.69 8.38 -43.98
CA GLY A 58 2.75 9.63 -44.74
C GLY A 58 1.75 10.66 -44.24
N VAL A 59 1.58 10.79 -42.92
CA VAL A 59 0.72 11.80 -42.31
C VAL A 59 1.36 13.19 -42.44
N ASP A 60 0.59 14.15 -42.95
CA ASP A 60 1.02 15.52 -43.19
C ASP A 60 0.85 16.41 -41.95
N ARG A 61 -0.25 16.21 -41.21
CA ARG A 61 -0.68 17.10 -40.11
C ARG A 61 -1.09 16.29 -38.89
N PHE A 62 -0.70 16.74 -37.71
CA PHE A 62 -1.16 16.18 -36.44
C PHE A 62 -2.01 17.18 -35.69
N ILE A 63 -3.10 16.69 -35.09
CA ILE A 63 -3.95 17.46 -34.20
C ILE A 63 -4.15 16.74 -32.87
N ALA A 64 -4.33 17.49 -31.79
CA ALA A 64 -4.77 16.92 -30.52
C ALA A 64 -5.96 17.73 -29.97
N LYS A 65 -7.05 17.04 -29.63
CA LYS A 65 -8.24 17.65 -29.02
C LYS A 65 -8.20 17.45 -27.51
N ILE A 66 -7.93 18.52 -26.77
CA ILE A 66 -7.73 18.46 -25.32
C ILE A 66 -8.74 19.37 -24.63
N ARG A 67 -9.45 18.84 -23.62
CA ARG A 67 -10.34 19.64 -22.78
C ARG A 67 -9.56 20.78 -22.11
N VAL A 68 -10.12 21.99 -22.11
CA VAL A 68 -9.49 23.17 -21.51
C VAL A 68 -9.17 22.96 -20.02
N SER A 69 -10.01 22.21 -19.31
CA SER A 69 -9.83 21.86 -17.89
C SER A 69 -8.67 20.88 -17.63
N ASN A 70 -8.20 20.15 -18.65
CA ASN A 70 -7.12 19.17 -18.51
C ASN A 70 -5.75 19.84 -18.63
N LYS A 71 -5.34 20.53 -17.56
CA LYS A 71 -4.05 21.25 -17.48
C LYS A 71 -2.83 20.33 -17.69
N ALA A 72 -2.92 19.08 -17.24
CA ALA A 72 -1.80 18.13 -17.32
C ALA A 72 -1.48 17.74 -18.77
N SER A 73 -2.50 17.38 -19.55
CA SER A 73 -2.31 17.07 -20.97
C SER A 73 -1.90 18.31 -21.77
N ARG A 74 -2.50 19.48 -21.51
CA ARG A 74 -2.09 20.74 -22.18
C ARG A 74 -0.61 21.07 -21.95
N ALA A 75 -0.12 20.94 -20.71
CA ALA A 75 1.30 21.16 -20.41
C ALA A 75 2.22 20.12 -21.09
N MET A 76 1.78 18.87 -21.19
CA MET A 76 2.52 17.82 -21.91
C MET A 76 2.61 18.11 -23.40
N PHE A 77 1.49 18.40 -24.08
CA PHE A 77 1.48 18.68 -25.52
C PHE A 77 2.22 19.99 -25.85
N ALA A 78 2.13 21.01 -24.99
CA ALA A 78 2.97 22.21 -25.11
C ALA A 78 4.47 21.87 -25.06
N SER A 79 4.89 20.96 -24.17
CA SER A 79 6.29 20.52 -24.10
C SER A 79 6.76 19.71 -25.31
N LEU A 80 5.82 19.15 -26.09
CA LEU A 80 6.08 18.47 -27.36
C LEU A 80 6.13 19.44 -28.55
N GLY A 81 5.88 20.74 -28.32
CA GLY A 81 5.88 21.77 -29.36
C GLY A 81 4.51 22.00 -30.02
N TYR A 82 3.43 21.47 -29.45
CA TYR A 82 2.09 21.81 -29.91
C TYR A 82 1.66 23.19 -29.40
N THR A 83 0.86 23.89 -30.18
CA THR A 83 0.22 25.16 -29.79
C THR A 83 -1.30 25.07 -29.92
N GLU A 84 -2.03 25.68 -28.99
CA GLU A 84 -3.50 25.77 -29.04
C GLU A 84 -3.91 26.74 -30.14
N VAL A 85 -4.52 26.23 -31.22
CA VAL A 85 -4.90 27.02 -32.40
C VAL A 85 -6.37 27.43 -32.42
N LYS A 86 -7.25 26.62 -31.82
CA LYS A 86 -8.70 26.84 -31.87
C LYS A 86 -9.36 26.23 -30.64
N ILE A 87 -10.27 26.96 -30.01
CA ILE A 87 -11.15 26.42 -28.98
C ILE A 87 -12.51 26.16 -29.61
N VAL A 88 -12.96 24.91 -29.55
CA VAL A 88 -14.25 24.47 -30.09
C VAL A 88 -15.18 24.13 -28.93
N GLU A 89 -16.42 24.62 -29.03
CA GLU A 89 -17.51 24.23 -28.14
C GLU A 89 -18.06 22.87 -28.58
N MET A 90 -17.95 21.86 -27.73
CA MET A 90 -18.62 20.59 -27.93
C MET A 90 -19.97 20.59 -27.21
N LEU A 91 -21.04 20.44 -27.98
CA LEU A 91 -22.36 20.16 -27.44
C LEU A 91 -22.37 18.77 -26.78
N PRO A 92 -22.85 18.64 -25.55
CA PRO A 92 -22.79 17.37 -24.83
C PRO A 92 -23.70 16.33 -25.48
N VAL A 93 -23.21 15.09 -25.61
CA VAL A 93 -24.06 13.95 -25.95
C VAL A 93 -25.00 13.67 -24.78
N SER A 94 -26.23 14.17 -24.90
CA SER A 94 -27.46 13.85 -24.16
C SER A 94 -27.48 13.90 -22.62
N ARG A 95 -26.40 14.21 -21.88
CA ARG A 95 -26.45 14.15 -20.40
C ARG A 95 -25.50 15.02 -19.57
N LEU A 96 -24.86 16.04 -20.13
CA LEU A 96 -24.05 16.99 -19.34
C LEU A 96 -24.65 18.40 -19.39
N PRO A 97 -24.75 19.11 -18.25
CA PRO A 97 -25.52 20.36 -18.13
C PRO A 97 -24.79 21.62 -18.63
N ALA A 98 -23.56 21.50 -19.14
CA ALA A 98 -22.76 22.65 -19.58
C ALA A 98 -21.92 22.30 -20.83
N PRO A 99 -21.66 23.27 -21.72
CA PRO A 99 -20.78 23.08 -22.87
C PRO A 99 -19.36 22.72 -22.44
N VAL A 100 -18.74 21.78 -23.16
CA VAL A 100 -17.35 21.37 -22.90
C VAL A 100 -16.47 21.97 -23.99
N PHE A 101 -15.49 22.77 -23.57
CA PHE A 101 -14.55 23.41 -24.49
C PHE A 101 -13.30 22.55 -24.68
N THR A 102 -12.90 22.34 -25.94
CA THR A 102 -11.67 21.63 -26.31
C THR A 102 -10.78 22.50 -27.19
N GLY A 103 -9.51 22.60 -26.82
CA GLY A 103 -8.48 23.18 -27.69
C GLY A 103 -8.05 22.17 -28.74
N ILE A 104 -7.96 22.59 -30.00
CA ILE A 104 -7.22 21.91 -31.06
C ILE A 104 -5.78 22.39 -30.95
N TRP A 105 -4.86 21.44 -30.91
CA TRP A 105 -3.43 21.69 -30.80
C TRP A 105 -2.73 21.18 -32.06
N VAL A 106 -1.85 21.99 -32.66
CA VAL A 106 -1.08 21.64 -33.88
C VAL A 106 0.42 21.77 -33.57
N PRO A 107 1.30 20.89 -34.06
CA PRO A 107 2.74 21.05 -33.88
C PRO A 107 3.25 22.26 -34.68
N TYR A 108 3.76 23.29 -34.00
CA TYR A 108 4.31 24.46 -34.68
C TYR A 108 5.83 24.34 -34.84
N GLY A 109 6.32 24.34 -36.08
CA GLY A 109 7.72 24.63 -36.40
C GLY A 109 7.82 26.08 -36.83
N VAL A 110 8.88 26.79 -36.42
CA VAL A 110 8.99 28.25 -36.59
C VAL A 110 8.98 28.72 -38.06
N ASP A 111 9.18 27.84 -39.06
CA ASP A 111 9.36 28.27 -40.46
C ASP A 111 8.62 27.46 -41.54
N GLY A 112 7.45 26.87 -41.25
CA GLY A 112 6.61 26.25 -42.31
C GLY A 112 7.27 25.10 -43.09
N LYS A 113 8.35 24.52 -42.55
CA LYS A 113 8.98 23.29 -43.06
C LYS A 113 8.75 22.17 -42.07
N SER A 114 8.26 21.04 -42.59
CA SER A 114 8.29 19.74 -41.92
C SER A 114 9.64 19.57 -41.20
N ARG A 115 9.61 19.10 -39.94
CA ARG A 115 10.80 18.65 -39.21
C ARG A 115 11.39 17.46 -39.96
N SER A 116 12.12 17.76 -41.03
CA SER A 116 13.01 16.84 -41.72
C SER A 116 14.26 16.70 -40.86
N GLY A 117 14.38 15.53 -40.25
CA GLY A 117 15.47 15.18 -39.38
C GLY A 117 15.01 14.24 -38.29
N PRO A 118 15.18 12.90 -38.44
CA PRO A 118 15.17 12.03 -37.28
C PRO A 118 16.16 12.61 -36.26
N TYR A 119 15.73 12.74 -35.01
CA TYR A 119 16.67 12.99 -33.94
C TYR A 119 17.69 11.85 -33.97
N ASN A 120 18.91 12.20 -34.34
CA ASN A 120 20.02 11.28 -34.33
C ASN A 120 20.31 10.99 -32.85
N TYR A 121 19.73 9.92 -32.31
CA TYR A 121 20.23 9.25 -31.12
C TYR A 121 21.52 8.52 -31.51
N ILE A 122 22.54 9.27 -31.90
CA ILE A 122 23.87 8.86 -31.49
C ILE A 122 23.89 9.27 -30.02
N PRO A 123 24.02 8.32 -29.08
CA PRO A 123 24.15 8.66 -27.67
C PRO A 123 25.25 9.72 -27.56
N SER A 124 24.87 10.94 -27.20
CA SER A 124 25.89 11.91 -26.82
C SER A 124 26.55 11.31 -25.58
N LYS A 125 27.87 11.45 -25.41
CA LYS A 125 28.56 10.97 -24.19
C LYS A 125 27.86 11.39 -22.89
N ARG A 126 27.07 12.46 -22.93
CA ARG A 126 26.19 12.94 -21.85
C ARG A 126 25.02 12.00 -21.52
N THR A 127 24.38 11.39 -22.51
CA THR A 127 23.22 10.49 -22.36
C THR A 127 23.65 9.09 -21.93
N GLU A 128 24.81 8.60 -22.40
CA GLU A 128 25.40 7.34 -21.88
C GLU A 128 25.76 7.45 -20.41
N VAL A 129 26.32 8.59 -19.99
CA VAL A 129 26.59 8.86 -18.58
C VAL A 129 25.28 8.90 -17.80
N GLU A 130 24.22 9.55 -18.32
CA GLU A 130 22.91 9.59 -17.67
C GLU A 130 22.25 8.20 -17.58
N THR A 131 22.26 7.40 -18.65
CA THR A 131 21.73 6.01 -18.63
C THR A 131 22.54 5.14 -17.70
N ASN A 132 23.87 5.24 -17.71
CA ASN A 132 24.74 4.50 -16.81
C ASN A 132 24.53 4.94 -15.35
N THR A 133 24.33 6.23 -15.06
CA THR A 133 23.98 6.69 -13.71
C THR A 133 22.63 6.15 -13.25
N ILE A 134 21.62 6.14 -14.12
CA ILE A 134 20.29 5.59 -13.80
C ILE A 134 20.35 4.08 -13.60
N GLU A 135 21.16 3.36 -14.38
CA GLU A 135 21.37 1.93 -14.24
C GLU A 135 22.15 1.59 -12.98
N MET A 136 23.22 2.34 -12.65
CA MET A 136 23.96 2.23 -11.39
C MET A 136 23.06 2.51 -10.19
N GLU A 137 22.27 3.59 -10.20
CA GLU A 137 21.32 3.90 -9.12
C GLU A 137 20.25 2.81 -8.95
N ARG A 138 19.79 2.19 -10.04
CA ARG A 138 18.85 1.06 -10.01
C ARG A 138 19.50 -0.20 -9.47
N GLU A 139 20.75 -0.49 -9.83
CA GLU A 139 21.49 -1.62 -9.27
C GLU A 139 21.80 -1.41 -7.80
N GLU A 140 22.19 -0.21 -7.38
CA GLU A 140 22.41 0.15 -5.98
C GLU A 140 21.11 0.02 -5.18
N LEU A 141 19.98 0.49 -5.73
CA LEU A 141 18.68 0.32 -5.09
C LEU A 141 18.29 -1.17 -4.98
N ARG A 142 18.57 -1.98 -6.00
CA ARG A 142 18.33 -3.44 -5.95
C ARG A 142 19.22 -4.13 -4.93
N LYS A 143 20.50 -3.76 -4.85
CA LYS A 143 21.45 -4.28 -3.85
C LYS A 143 21.00 -3.91 -2.45
N LYS A 144 20.64 -2.64 -2.22
CA LYS A 144 20.12 -2.17 -0.95
C LYS A 144 18.84 -2.88 -0.54
N GLN A 145 17.90 -3.06 -1.47
CA GLN A 145 16.68 -3.84 -1.21
C GLN A 145 16.97 -5.32 -0.91
N ALA A 146 17.95 -5.92 -1.60
CA ALA A 146 18.36 -7.29 -1.32
C ALA A 146 19.03 -7.41 0.06
N GLU A 147 19.91 -6.47 0.42
CA GLU A 147 20.54 -6.38 1.74
C GLU A 147 19.52 -6.16 2.85
N ASP A 148 18.56 -5.25 2.65
CA ASP A 148 17.48 -4.99 3.60
C ASP A 148 16.60 -6.23 3.78
N ARG A 149 16.26 -6.96 2.71
CA ARG A 149 15.51 -8.22 2.79
C ARG A 149 16.30 -9.31 3.54
N ILE A 150 17.60 -9.42 3.30
CA ILE A 150 18.47 -10.37 4.02
C ILE A 150 18.54 -10.00 5.50
N ARG A 151 18.65 -8.71 5.82
CA ARG A 151 18.70 -8.20 7.19
C ARG A 151 17.37 -8.42 7.92
N GLU A 152 16.25 -8.14 7.27
CA GLU A 152 14.91 -8.41 7.81
C GLU A 152 14.69 -9.91 8.03
N GLU A 153 15.11 -10.76 7.10
CA GLU A 153 15.01 -12.22 7.26
C GLU A 153 15.90 -12.73 8.39
N ALA A 154 17.12 -12.19 8.56
CA ALA A 154 18.00 -12.53 9.66
C ALA A 154 17.40 -12.12 11.02
N LEU A 155 16.87 -10.90 11.12
CA LEU A 155 16.18 -10.41 12.31
C LEU A 155 14.92 -11.22 12.62
N ALA A 156 14.16 -11.62 11.60
CA ALA A 156 12.97 -12.45 11.77
C ALA A 156 13.32 -13.87 12.25
N LYS A 157 14.41 -14.46 11.75
CA LYS A 157 14.92 -15.76 12.23
C LYS A 157 15.38 -15.67 13.68
N GLU A 158 16.15 -14.64 14.03
CA GLU A 158 16.61 -14.42 15.40
C GLU A 158 15.43 -14.21 16.37
N ALA A 159 14.44 -13.40 15.98
CA ALA A 159 13.23 -13.19 16.78
C ALA A 159 12.42 -14.49 16.96
N ALA A 160 12.29 -15.30 15.90
CA ALA A 160 11.62 -16.58 15.96
C ALA A 160 12.35 -17.58 16.87
N GLU A 161 13.68 -17.59 16.85
CA GLU A 161 14.50 -18.43 17.74
C GLU A 161 14.35 -18.01 19.22
N ILE A 162 14.39 -16.71 19.50
CA ILE A 162 14.17 -16.18 20.85
C ILE A 162 12.77 -16.56 21.36
N GLU A 163 11.74 -16.40 20.53
CA GLU A 163 10.37 -16.74 20.92
C GLU A 163 10.18 -18.26 21.10
N ALA A 164 10.82 -19.08 20.26
CA ALA A 164 10.82 -20.53 20.41
C ALA A 164 11.52 -20.98 21.71
N ARG A 165 12.66 -20.36 22.05
CA ARG A 165 13.34 -20.63 23.33
C ARG A 165 12.46 -20.19 24.50
N ARG A 166 11.84 -19.01 24.40
CA ARG A 166 10.95 -18.48 25.44
C ARG A 166 9.72 -19.36 25.65
N SER A 167 9.12 -19.88 24.57
CA SER A 167 7.95 -20.76 24.67
C SER A 167 8.31 -22.09 25.33
N GLN A 168 9.45 -22.69 24.95
CA GLN A 168 9.98 -23.90 25.58
C GLN A 168 10.30 -23.68 27.07
N GLU A 169 10.95 -22.55 27.41
CA GLU A 169 11.22 -22.20 28.81
C GLU A 169 9.94 -21.98 29.62
N ALA A 170 8.94 -21.32 29.03
CA ALA A 170 7.64 -21.09 29.68
C ALA A 170 6.85 -22.39 29.90
N GLU A 171 6.90 -23.32 28.94
CA GLU A 171 6.30 -24.65 29.07
C GLU A 171 6.98 -25.45 30.18
N ARG A 172 8.33 -25.52 30.17
CA ARG A 172 9.09 -26.21 31.22
C ARG A 172 8.84 -25.61 32.61
N LEU A 173 8.73 -24.29 32.71
CA LEU A 173 8.39 -23.60 33.97
C LEU A 173 6.96 -23.94 34.43
N SER A 174 6.01 -24.07 33.50
CA SER A 174 4.62 -24.45 33.80
C SER A 174 4.54 -25.87 34.37
N GLU A 175 5.33 -26.81 33.83
CA GLU A 175 5.44 -28.16 34.36
C GLU A 175 5.98 -28.17 35.80
N VAL A 176 7.10 -27.48 36.04
CA VAL A 176 7.69 -27.37 37.39
C VAL A 176 6.71 -26.77 38.39
N LYS A 177 5.98 -25.71 38.01
CA LYS A 177 4.97 -25.10 38.90
C LYS A 177 3.85 -26.06 39.27
N LYS A 178 3.36 -26.87 38.32
CA LYS A 178 2.34 -27.88 38.59
C LYS A 178 2.86 -28.95 39.55
N ASP A 179 4.10 -29.39 39.36
CA ASP A 179 4.73 -30.36 40.24
C ASP A 179 4.94 -29.80 41.66
N GLU A 180 5.38 -28.55 41.78
CA GLU A 180 5.49 -27.84 43.07
C GLU A 180 4.13 -27.72 43.76
N GLU A 181 3.07 -27.38 43.02
CA GLU A 181 1.70 -27.30 43.56
C GLU A 181 1.21 -28.66 44.06
N LEU A 182 1.42 -29.73 43.28
CA LEU A 182 1.09 -31.09 43.68
C LEU A 182 1.87 -31.54 44.93
N LEU A 183 3.14 -31.15 45.04
CA LEU A 183 3.95 -31.44 46.23
C LEU A 183 3.45 -30.66 47.46
N LEU A 184 3.13 -29.38 47.31
CA LEU A 184 2.54 -28.55 48.35
C LEU A 184 1.18 -29.09 48.81
N GLU A 185 0.36 -29.55 47.87
CA GLU A 185 -0.92 -30.19 48.18
C GLU A 185 -0.70 -31.47 48.99
N LYS A 186 0.22 -32.34 48.56
CA LYS A 186 0.59 -33.56 49.31
C LYS A 186 1.10 -33.23 50.71
N HIS A 187 1.94 -32.22 50.86
CA HIS A 187 2.51 -31.82 52.15
C HIS A 187 1.47 -31.25 53.11
N SER A 188 0.54 -30.45 52.59
CA SER A 188 -0.56 -29.87 53.38
C SER A 188 -1.74 -30.83 53.59
N ARG A 189 -1.75 -31.98 52.91
CA ARG A 189 -2.82 -32.98 52.99
C ARG A 189 -2.98 -33.54 54.41
N SER A 190 -1.89 -33.81 55.11
CA SER A 190 -1.92 -34.33 56.49
C SER A 190 -2.56 -33.33 57.46
N LEU A 191 -2.15 -32.06 57.38
CA LEU A 191 -2.71 -31.01 58.24
C LEU A 191 -4.19 -30.72 57.90
N ARG A 192 -4.55 -30.62 56.62
CA ARG A 192 -5.96 -30.46 56.20
C ARG A 192 -6.81 -31.62 56.69
N HIS A 193 -6.33 -32.85 56.55
CA HIS A 193 -7.04 -34.03 57.01
C HIS A 193 -7.22 -34.02 58.53
N TYR A 194 -6.15 -33.70 59.26
CA TYR A 194 -6.21 -33.55 60.72
C TYR A 194 -7.23 -32.50 61.18
N LEU A 195 -7.23 -31.32 60.56
CA LEU A 195 -8.20 -30.26 60.87
C LEU A 195 -9.64 -30.72 60.55
N LEU A 196 -9.85 -31.37 59.41
CA LEU A 196 -11.16 -31.89 58.99
C LEU A 196 -11.69 -33.01 59.88
N GLU A 197 -10.82 -33.89 60.39
CA GLU A 197 -11.20 -35.00 61.26
C GLU A 197 -11.40 -34.57 62.71
N ASN A 198 -10.53 -33.70 63.24
CA ASN A 198 -10.49 -33.45 64.69
C ASN A 198 -11.06 -32.09 65.10
N VAL A 199 -10.91 -31.05 64.28
CA VAL A 199 -11.31 -29.68 64.65
C VAL A 199 -12.67 -29.29 64.05
N MET A 200 -12.92 -29.70 62.80
CA MET A 200 -14.14 -29.33 62.08
C MET A 200 -15.44 -29.93 62.63
N PRO A 201 -15.51 -31.17 63.15
CA PRO A 201 -16.73 -31.69 63.75
C PRO A 201 -17.16 -30.89 64.98
N THR A 202 -16.24 -30.64 65.92
CA THR A 202 -16.52 -29.83 67.11
C THR A 202 -16.91 -28.40 66.74
N LEU A 203 -16.22 -27.79 65.78
CA LEU A 203 -16.55 -26.43 65.35
C LEU A 203 -17.96 -26.37 64.74
N LYS A 204 -18.38 -27.40 63.98
CA LYS A 204 -19.75 -27.47 63.44
C LYS A 204 -20.79 -27.62 64.53
N GLU A 205 -20.56 -28.48 65.51
CA GLU A 205 -21.47 -28.67 66.65
C GLU A 205 -21.56 -27.40 67.51
N GLY A 206 -20.42 -26.78 67.81
CA GLY A 206 -20.36 -25.52 68.54
C GLY A 206 -21.07 -24.36 67.82
N ILE A 207 -20.99 -24.31 66.48
CA ILE A 207 -21.73 -23.30 65.68
C ILE A 207 -23.24 -23.50 65.81
N VAL A 208 -23.72 -24.75 65.74
CA VAL A 208 -25.13 -25.07 65.93
C VAL A 208 -25.58 -24.66 67.34
N GLU A 209 -24.78 -24.99 68.36
CA GLU A 209 -25.08 -24.68 69.75
C GLU A 209 -25.04 -23.16 70.04
N ALA A 210 -24.12 -22.43 69.40
CA ALA A 210 -24.06 -20.97 69.48
C ALA A 210 -25.28 -20.32 68.82
N CYS A 211 -25.78 -20.85 67.70
CA CYS A 211 -27.01 -20.39 67.07
C CYS A 211 -28.25 -20.60 67.94
N GLU A 212 -28.28 -21.65 68.76
CA GLU A 212 -29.37 -21.91 69.70
C GLU A 212 -29.30 -21.04 70.97
N LYS A 213 -28.11 -20.89 71.55
CA LYS A 213 -27.90 -20.16 72.82
C LYS A 213 -27.77 -18.64 72.64
N ALA A 214 -27.46 -18.17 71.44
CA ALA A 214 -27.23 -16.76 71.09
C ALA A 214 -26.35 -16.00 72.13
N PRO A 215 -25.12 -16.48 72.40
CA PRO A 215 -24.21 -15.81 73.35
C PRO A 215 -23.81 -14.41 72.88
N GLU A 216 -23.50 -13.51 73.82
CA GLU A 216 -23.08 -12.12 73.50
C GLU A 216 -21.81 -12.06 72.63
N ASP A 217 -20.86 -12.98 72.83
CA ASP A 217 -19.68 -13.15 71.99
C ASP A 217 -19.54 -14.59 71.49
N GLY A 218 -20.09 -14.84 70.30
CA GLY A 218 -20.03 -16.13 69.65
C GLY A 218 -18.61 -16.58 69.28
N VAL A 219 -17.64 -15.66 69.13
CA VAL A 219 -16.26 -16.03 68.78
C VAL A 219 -15.56 -16.66 69.98
N THR A 220 -15.68 -16.03 71.15
CA THR A 220 -15.10 -16.56 72.40
C THR A 220 -15.74 -17.89 72.78
N PHE A 221 -17.06 -18.02 72.64
CA PHE A 221 -17.79 -19.27 72.89
C PHE A 221 -17.29 -20.44 72.01
N LEU A 222 -17.11 -20.19 70.71
CA LEU A 222 -16.59 -21.21 69.78
C LEU A 222 -15.13 -21.58 70.08
N ALA A 223 -14.29 -20.60 70.45
CA ALA A 223 -12.90 -20.87 70.79
C ALA A 223 -12.78 -21.80 72.02
N GLU A 224 -13.60 -21.57 73.06
CA GLU A 224 -13.65 -22.46 74.23
C GLU A 224 -14.11 -23.87 73.86
N SER A 225 -15.14 -24.00 73.03
CA SER A 225 -15.67 -25.31 72.60
C SER A 225 -14.62 -26.16 71.88
N VAL A 226 -13.83 -25.54 70.99
CA VAL A 226 -12.75 -26.23 70.26
C VAL A 226 -11.61 -26.61 71.21
N TYR A 227 -11.24 -25.70 72.13
CA TYR A 227 -10.15 -25.93 73.08
C TYR A 227 -10.47 -27.06 74.07
N LEU A 228 -11.73 -27.16 74.53
CA LEU A 228 -12.19 -28.22 75.43
C LEU A 228 -12.28 -29.60 74.75
N SER A 229 -12.50 -29.64 73.44
CA SER A 229 -12.63 -30.89 72.67
C SER A 229 -11.31 -31.45 72.12
N SER A 230 -10.25 -30.64 72.13
CA SER A 230 -8.99 -31.01 71.49
C SER A 230 -8.31 -32.13 72.28
N PRO A 231 -8.03 -33.30 71.67
CA PRO A 231 -7.26 -34.35 72.34
C PRO A 231 -5.80 -33.91 72.48
N ASN A 232 -5.23 -34.07 73.68
CA ASN A 232 -3.80 -33.82 73.97
C ASN A 232 -2.87 -34.69 73.11
#